data_AF-A0AAX1NAD7-F1
#
_entry.id   AF-A0AAX1NAD7-F1
#
_cell.length_a   1.000
_cell.length_b   1.000
_cell.length_c   1.000
_cell.angle_alpha   90.00
_cell.angle_beta   90.00
_cell.angle_gamma   90.00
#
_symmetry.space_group_name_H-M   'P 1'
#
loop_
_entity.id
_entity.type
_entity.pdbx_description
1 polymer ?
#
loop_
_entity_poly.entity_id
_entity_poly.type
_entity_poly.pdbx_seq_one_letter_code
_entity_poly.pdbx_strand_id
1 'polypeptide(L)'
;MTFDYFMPADCTGTTLDDYLKEAWFRDGPMMSRYEMIYFREHVYSIVPIRVVLEDFQFSKSQRKLIRKNQGFKVKIQPLEITPIKEKMYAEHKGRFQSPNSPSTLKNYFQEEGNDESPFETWELQILDGNHLAAISFIDIGEESICSILALFDPAYSKQSLGITSMLFEIEYAQMSNKKYYYPGYVLDEDSVFDYKKRLNNLQFFSWKNFSWHSWNLFEKEETSNLLIREKLDDVVELFEEAKKMEIDVVQNEAFFYNVWHNTFDVSGIVPSPLYLEWESTWFQILTIDYTFDEEEKDYFYTLRHTQSNLYVCQSAEEISDALRKWQLRIRNAAIIQQQSLYALEEILFQEGIQIDPTKMFSNGNKLDGFIEMAIEGKHLTMYISYYCDQKIFTLQASNDLRDITIDSFATARDCARAICEWINRKTLSIVL
;
A
#
# COMPACT_ATOMS: atom_id res chain seq x y z
N MET A 1 9.30 4.51 -6.98
CA MET A 1 7.97 3.89 -7.15
C MET A 1 6.97 5.01 -7.14
N THR A 2 6.28 5.22 -8.25
CA THR A 2 5.32 6.31 -8.38
C THR A 2 4.02 5.95 -7.67
N PHE A 3 3.59 6.81 -6.75
CA PHE A 3 2.20 6.94 -6.33
C PHE A 3 1.90 8.43 -6.16
N ASP A 4 1.31 9.01 -7.19
CA ASP A 4 0.94 10.41 -7.22
C ASP A 4 -0.57 10.53 -7.37
N TYR A 5 -1.17 11.52 -6.69
CA TYR A 5 -2.54 11.93 -6.93
C TYR A 5 -2.71 13.42 -6.66
N PHE A 6 -3.69 14.02 -7.31
CA PHE A 6 -4.11 15.40 -7.01
C PHE A 6 -5.57 15.63 -7.43
N MET A 7 -6.18 16.67 -6.87
CA MET A 7 -7.50 17.16 -7.27
C MET A 7 -7.30 18.26 -8.33
N PRO A 8 -7.62 18.03 -9.61
CA PRO A 8 -7.46 19.06 -10.63
C PRO A 8 -8.48 20.20 -10.44
N ALA A 9 -8.05 21.44 -10.69
CA ALA A 9 -8.98 22.57 -10.81
C ALA A 9 -9.68 22.59 -12.18
N ASP A 10 -8.97 22.18 -13.23
CA ASP A 10 -9.47 21.98 -14.59
C ASP A 10 -8.66 20.85 -15.24
N CYS A 11 -9.37 19.92 -15.88
CA CYS A 11 -8.83 18.75 -16.56
C CYS A 11 -9.70 18.47 -17.80
N THR A 12 -9.86 19.48 -18.66
CA THR A 12 -10.62 19.43 -19.91
C THR A 12 -9.70 19.55 -21.14
N GLY A 13 -10.18 19.11 -22.31
CA GLY A 13 -9.49 19.32 -23.59
C GLY A 13 -8.03 18.86 -23.59
N THR A 14 -7.12 19.78 -23.93
CA THR A 14 -5.66 19.52 -23.96
C THR A 14 -5.10 19.16 -22.58
N THR A 15 -5.61 19.75 -21.50
CA THR A 15 -5.11 19.48 -20.14
C THR A 15 -5.31 18.01 -19.78
N LEU A 16 -6.47 17.45 -20.10
CA LEU A 16 -6.73 16.02 -19.93
C LEU A 16 -5.77 15.17 -20.78
N ASP A 17 -5.56 15.54 -22.05
CA ASP A 17 -4.68 14.80 -22.95
C ASP A 17 -3.22 14.75 -22.46
N ASP A 18 -2.72 15.86 -21.90
CA ASP A 18 -1.36 15.94 -21.34
C ASP A 18 -1.19 14.99 -20.14
N TYR A 19 -2.16 14.94 -19.23
CA TYR A 19 -2.14 14.00 -18.11
C TYR A 19 -2.25 12.55 -18.58
N LEU A 20 -3.17 12.24 -19.49
CA LEU A 20 -3.33 10.88 -20.03
C LEU A 20 -2.06 10.41 -20.76
N LYS A 21 -1.35 11.32 -21.44
CA LYS A 21 -0.07 11.03 -22.12
C LYS A 21 1.02 10.61 -21.14
N GLU A 22 0.99 11.09 -19.90
CA GLU A 22 1.90 10.71 -18.82
C GLU A 22 1.35 9.57 -17.94
N ALA A 23 0.36 8.84 -18.44
CA ALA A 23 -0.29 7.70 -17.79
C ALA A 23 -0.98 8.02 -16.46
N TRP A 24 -1.35 9.29 -16.24
CA TRP A 24 -2.37 9.60 -15.27
C TRP A 24 -3.72 9.07 -15.73
N PHE A 25 -4.57 8.70 -14.79
CA PHE A 25 -5.96 8.35 -15.05
C PHE A 25 -6.84 8.90 -13.94
N ARG A 26 -8.11 9.07 -14.25
CA ARG A 26 -9.08 9.57 -13.29
C ARG A 26 -9.49 8.46 -12.34
N ASP A 27 -9.50 8.78 -11.05
CA ASP A 27 -10.09 7.97 -10.00
C ASP A 27 -11.06 8.83 -9.19
N GLY A 28 -12.36 8.62 -9.39
CA GLY A 28 -13.40 9.50 -8.83
C GLY A 28 -13.19 10.98 -9.20
N PRO A 29 -13.11 11.91 -8.23
CA PRO A 29 -12.86 13.32 -8.50
C PRO A 29 -11.37 13.67 -8.70
N MET A 30 -10.47 12.69 -8.60
CA MET A 30 -9.02 12.90 -8.59
C MET A 30 -8.38 12.46 -9.91
N MET A 31 -7.17 12.96 -10.17
CA MET A 31 -6.21 12.31 -11.06
C MET A 31 -5.21 11.52 -10.24
N SER A 32 -4.89 10.31 -10.68
CA SER A 32 -3.95 9.42 -10.00
C SER A 32 -3.00 8.76 -10.99
N ARG A 33 -1.81 8.42 -10.51
CA ARG A 33 -0.78 7.72 -11.26
C ARG A 33 0.02 6.86 -10.29
N TYR A 34 -0.08 5.55 -10.43
CA TYR A 34 0.66 4.62 -9.56
C TYR A 34 1.08 3.37 -10.32
N GLU A 35 2.13 2.68 -9.84
CA GLU A 35 2.65 1.48 -10.51
C GLU A 35 2.00 0.18 -10.04
N MET A 36 1.45 0.17 -8.82
CA MET A 36 0.97 -1.04 -8.15
C MET A 36 -0.33 -0.77 -7.40
N ILE A 37 -1.15 -1.81 -7.23
CA ILE A 37 -2.38 -1.77 -6.42
C ILE A 37 -2.52 -3.03 -5.57
N TYR A 38 -3.25 -2.88 -4.46
CA TYR A 38 -3.84 -4.00 -3.75
C TYR A 38 -5.27 -4.23 -4.25
N PHE A 39 -5.50 -5.39 -4.86
CA PHE A 39 -6.80 -5.77 -5.41
C PHE A 39 -7.07 -7.23 -5.08
N ARG A 40 -8.26 -7.55 -4.54
CA ARG A 40 -8.65 -8.95 -4.23
C ARG A 40 -7.58 -9.71 -3.42
N GLU A 41 -7.12 -9.11 -2.32
CA GLU A 41 -6.15 -9.72 -1.39
C GLU A 41 -4.75 -9.97 -1.99
N HIS A 42 -4.45 -9.34 -3.13
CA HIS A 42 -3.17 -9.51 -3.82
C HIS A 42 -2.64 -8.17 -4.32
N VAL A 43 -1.33 -8.05 -4.32
CA VAL A 43 -0.60 -6.93 -4.91
C VAL A 43 -0.28 -7.25 -6.37
N TYR A 44 -0.67 -6.33 -7.24
CA TYR A 44 -0.44 -6.39 -8.68
C TYR A 44 0.28 -5.15 -9.17
N SER A 45 1.02 -5.26 -10.27
CA SER A 45 1.37 -4.08 -11.05
C SER A 45 0.21 -3.68 -11.93
N ILE A 46 -0.02 -2.38 -12.05
CA ILE A 46 -0.91 -1.84 -13.06
C ILE A 46 -0.13 -1.54 -14.34
N VAL A 47 -0.79 -1.81 -15.45
CA VAL A 47 -0.28 -1.54 -16.79
C VAL A 47 -1.27 -0.58 -17.46
N PRO A 48 -1.02 0.74 -17.41
CA PRO A 48 -1.83 1.71 -18.14
C PRO A 48 -1.82 1.38 -19.62
N ILE A 49 -2.99 1.41 -20.25
CA ILE A 49 -3.15 1.06 -21.66
C ILE A 49 -3.91 2.15 -22.41
N ARG A 50 -3.63 2.25 -23.70
CA ARG A 50 -4.38 3.09 -24.65
C ARG A 50 -4.49 2.42 -26.00
N VAL A 51 -5.49 2.81 -26.77
CA VAL A 51 -5.69 2.38 -28.15
C VAL A 51 -5.36 3.54 -29.08
N VAL A 52 -4.51 3.28 -30.06
CA VAL A 52 -4.28 4.21 -31.18
C VAL A 52 -5.40 4.02 -32.20
N LEU A 53 -6.16 5.09 -32.46
CA LEU A 53 -7.36 5.05 -33.30
C LEU A 53 -7.07 5.21 -34.79
N GLU A 54 -5.88 5.72 -35.14
CA GLU A 54 -5.39 5.74 -36.53
C GLU A 54 -5.38 4.31 -37.09
N ASP A 55 -6.02 4.13 -38.25
CA ASP A 55 -6.23 2.85 -38.91
C ASP A 55 -6.86 1.74 -38.04
N PHE A 56 -7.47 2.09 -36.90
CA PHE A 56 -8.07 1.11 -36.00
C PHE A 56 -9.25 0.40 -36.68
N GLN A 57 -9.25 -0.92 -36.59
CA GLN A 57 -10.33 -1.77 -37.09
C GLN A 57 -10.75 -2.76 -36.01
N PHE A 58 -12.05 -2.86 -35.74
CA PHE A 58 -12.58 -3.88 -34.85
C PHE A 58 -12.27 -5.29 -35.34
N SER A 59 -11.94 -6.21 -34.43
CA SER A 59 -11.74 -7.63 -34.76
C SER A 59 -13.05 -8.32 -35.20
N LYS A 60 -12.95 -9.53 -35.77
CA LYS A 60 -14.14 -10.31 -36.19
C LYS A 60 -15.11 -10.56 -35.04
N SER A 61 -14.60 -10.85 -33.84
CA SER A 61 -15.41 -11.10 -32.64
C SER A 61 -16.06 -9.82 -32.11
N GLN A 62 -15.32 -8.71 -32.09
CA GLN A 62 -15.86 -7.39 -31.72
C GLN A 62 -16.98 -6.95 -32.67
N ARG A 63 -16.78 -7.05 -33.98
CA ARG A 63 -17.83 -6.77 -34.98
C ARG A 63 -19.06 -7.67 -34.82
N LYS A 64 -18.88 -8.93 -34.41
CA LYS A 64 -20.00 -9.84 -34.10
C LYS A 64 -20.77 -9.38 -32.87
N LEU A 65 -20.07 -8.92 -31.83
CA LEU A 65 -20.69 -8.40 -30.61
C LEU A 65 -21.46 -7.10 -30.88
N ILE A 66 -20.86 -6.16 -31.62
CA ILE A 66 -21.53 -4.93 -32.09
C ILE A 66 -22.85 -5.30 -32.81
N ARG A 67 -22.79 -6.18 -33.82
CA ARG A 67 -23.99 -6.62 -34.57
C ARG A 67 -25.06 -7.27 -33.69
N LYS A 68 -24.66 -8.08 -32.71
CA LYS A 68 -25.59 -8.72 -31.77
C LYS A 68 -26.40 -7.69 -30.97
N ASN A 69 -25.80 -6.54 -30.69
CA ASN A 69 -26.37 -5.49 -29.84
C ASN A 69 -26.87 -4.27 -30.64
N GLN A 70 -26.98 -4.36 -31.98
CA GLN A 70 -27.50 -3.29 -32.85
C GLN A 70 -28.99 -2.96 -32.63
N GLY A 71 -29.74 -3.84 -31.97
CA GLY A 71 -31.15 -3.59 -31.64
C GLY A 71 -31.35 -2.56 -30.53
N PHE A 72 -30.31 -2.25 -29.75
CA PHE A 72 -30.38 -1.23 -28.71
C PHE A 72 -30.22 0.16 -29.32
N LYS A 73 -30.89 1.14 -28.72
CA LYS A 73 -30.69 2.56 -29.03
C LYS A 73 -29.51 3.07 -28.22
N VAL A 74 -28.51 3.64 -28.89
CA VAL A 74 -27.36 4.29 -28.24
C VAL A 74 -27.59 5.80 -28.20
N LYS A 75 -27.34 6.43 -27.04
CA LYS A 75 -27.43 7.89 -26.86
C LYS A 75 -26.17 8.37 -26.14
N ILE A 76 -25.61 9.48 -26.59
CA ILE A 76 -24.45 10.13 -25.97
C ILE A 76 -24.84 11.55 -25.59
N GLN A 77 -24.58 11.96 -24.35
CA GLN A 77 -24.92 13.29 -23.82
C GLN A 77 -23.99 13.68 -22.67
N PRO A 78 -23.94 14.97 -22.26
CA PRO A 78 -23.27 15.38 -21.04
C PRO A 78 -23.76 14.61 -19.81
N LEU A 79 -22.88 14.44 -18.82
CA LEU A 79 -23.20 13.76 -17.56
C LEU A 79 -24.48 14.31 -16.93
N GLU A 80 -25.39 13.41 -16.57
CA GLU A 80 -26.62 13.75 -15.86
C GLU A 80 -26.85 12.76 -14.72
N ILE A 81 -26.73 13.19 -13.47
CA ILE A 81 -26.98 12.30 -12.32
C ILE A 81 -28.49 12.13 -12.12
N THR A 82 -28.97 10.88 -12.19
CA THR A 82 -30.39 10.55 -11.99
C THR A 82 -30.57 9.41 -10.99
N PRO A 83 -31.75 9.28 -10.33
CA PRO A 83 -32.01 8.19 -9.38
C PRO A 83 -31.82 6.79 -9.98
N ILE A 84 -32.09 6.62 -11.27
CA ILE A 84 -31.90 5.33 -11.97
C ILE A 84 -30.40 4.98 -12.05
N LYS A 85 -29.55 5.96 -12.38
CA LYS A 85 -28.10 5.76 -12.51
C LYS A 85 -27.44 5.56 -11.14
N GLU A 86 -27.89 6.29 -10.13
CA GLU A 86 -27.49 6.08 -8.72
C GLU A 86 -27.80 4.66 -8.25
N LYS A 87 -28.99 4.16 -8.57
CA LYS A 87 -29.37 2.78 -8.25
C LYS A 87 -28.45 1.77 -8.96
N MET A 88 -28.20 1.95 -10.26
CA MET A 88 -27.29 1.08 -11.00
C MET A 88 -25.88 1.07 -10.41
N TYR A 89 -25.38 2.24 -9.99
CA TYR A 89 -24.08 2.38 -9.32
C TYR A 89 -24.06 1.62 -7.98
N ALA A 90 -25.08 1.80 -7.14
CA ALA A 90 -25.19 1.09 -5.87
C ALA A 90 -25.20 -0.44 -6.04
N GLU A 91 -25.81 -0.96 -7.10
CA GLU A 91 -25.80 -2.40 -7.45
C GLU A 91 -24.45 -2.89 -7.98
N HIS A 92 -23.60 -2.00 -8.51
CA HIS A 92 -22.31 -2.33 -9.14
C HIS A 92 -21.10 -2.07 -8.26
N LYS A 93 -21.17 -1.12 -7.32
CA LYS A 93 -19.99 -0.65 -6.58
C LYS A 93 -19.22 -1.77 -5.88
N GLY A 94 -19.90 -2.80 -5.41
CA GLY A 94 -19.28 -3.98 -4.78
C GLY A 94 -18.39 -4.80 -5.72
N ARG A 95 -18.46 -4.63 -7.04
CA ARG A 95 -17.56 -5.30 -8.01
C ARG A 95 -16.17 -4.71 -8.03
N PHE A 96 -16.05 -3.42 -7.71
CA PHE A 96 -14.76 -2.72 -7.72
C PHE A 96 -13.97 -3.01 -6.43
N GLN A 97 -14.63 -3.52 -5.37
CA GLN A 97 -14.02 -3.97 -4.11
C GLN A 97 -12.99 -3.01 -3.52
N SER A 98 -13.09 -1.72 -3.86
CA SER A 98 -12.32 -0.67 -3.22
C SER A 98 -13.12 -0.22 -1.99
N PRO A 99 -12.58 -0.38 -0.77
CA PRO A 99 -13.20 0.09 0.48
C PRO A 99 -13.57 1.57 0.44
N ASN A 100 -12.92 2.32 -0.45
CA ASN A 100 -13.02 3.78 -0.57
C ASN A 100 -13.81 4.24 -1.79
N SER A 101 -14.45 3.31 -2.51
CA SER A 101 -15.35 3.69 -3.61
C SER A 101 -16.41 4.67 -3.10
N PRO A 102 -16.60 5.83 -3.76
CA PRO A 102 -17.59 6.82 -3.37
C PRO A 102 -18.96 6.19 -3.11
N SER A 103 -19.66 6.67 -2.07
CA SER A 103 -20.89 6.04 -1.61
C SER A 103 -22.05 6.16 -2.62
N THR A 104 -22.01 7.19 -3.45
CA THR A 104 -22.98 7.56 -4.50
C THR A 104 -22.27 7.83 -5.83
N LEU A 105 -23.01 7.75 -6.93
CA LEU A 105 -22.53 8.12 -8.26
C LEU A 105 -22.24 9.63 -8.32
N LYS A 106 -23.05 10.46 -7.64
CA LYS A 106 -22.80 11.89 -7.49
C LYS A 106 -21.40 12.14 -6.95
N ASN A 107 -21.05 11.53 -5.81
CA ASN A 107 -19.75 11.74 -5.15
C ASN A 107 -18.57 11.16 -5.95
N TYR A 108 -18.85 10.26 -6.91
CA TYR A 108 -17.83 9.77 -7.82
C TYR A 108 -17.40 10.85 -8.83
N PHE A 109 -18.34 11.63 -9.36
CA PHE A 109 -18.08 12.62 -10.40
C PHE A 109 -18.02 14.07 -9.92
N GLN A 110 -18.64 14.37 -8.77
CA GLN A 110 -18.77 15.70 -8.19
C GLN A 110 -18.24 15.67 -6.76
N GLU A 111 -17.39 16.64 -6.41
CA GLU A 111 -16.90 16.78 -5.04
C GLU A 111 -18.03 17.23 -4.11
N GLU A 112 -18.00 16.78 -2.86
CA GLU A 112 -19.00 17.19 -1.88
C GLU A 112 -18.89 18.70 -1.60
N GLY A 113 -19.90 19.46 -2.01
CA GLY A 113 -19.93 20.92 -1.88
C GLY A 113 -19.48 21.69 -3.13
N ASN A 114 -19.07 21.00 -4.20
CA ASN A 114 -18.78 21.60 -5.50
C ASN A 114 -19.53 20.86 -6.61
N ASP A 115 -20.54 21.51 -7.19
CA ASP A 115 -21.34 20.92 -8.27
C ASP A 115 -20.62 20.97 -9.64
N GLU A 116 -19.52 21.72 -9.77
CA GLU A 116 -18.70 21.78 -10.99
C GLU A 116 -17.62 20.69 -10.99
N SER A 117 -17.69 19.78 -11.97
CA SER A 117 -16.65 18.78 -12.21
C SER A 117 -15.49 19.43 -12.97
N PRO A 118 -14.22 19.20 -12.56
CA PRO A 118 -13.07 19.70 -13.31
C PRO A 118 -12.88 18.97 -14.66
N PHE A 119 -13.69 17.95 -14.94
CA PHE A 119 -13.67 17.16 -16.16
C PHE A 119 -14.89 17.41 -17.04
N GLU A 120 -14.70 17.32 -18.36
CA GLU A 120 -15.79 17.31 -19.34
C GLU A 120 -16.35 15.88 -19.48
N THR A 121 -17.19 15.49 -18.52
CA THR A 121 -17.76 14.14 -18.47
C THR A 121 -19.03 14.01 -19.30
N TRP A 122 -19.04 13.00 -20.13
CA TRP A 122 -20.19 12.56 -20.93
C TRP A 122 -20.59 11.14 -20.56
N GLU A 123 -21.80 10.76 -20.94
CA GLU A 123 -22.33 9.43 -20.75
C GLU A 123 -22.80 8.83 -22.07
N LEU A 124 -22.50 7.54 -22.27
CA LEU A 124 -22.99 6.70 -23.35
C LEU A 124 -24.02 5.73 -22.78
N GLN A 125 -25.28 5.92 -23.15
CA GLN A 125 -26.41 5.09 -22.75
C GLN A 125 -26.73 4.04 -23.82
N ILE A 126 -26.96 2.80 -23.39
CA ILE A 126 -27.51 1.71 -24.20
C ILE A 126 -28.95 1.44 -23.69
N LEU A 127 -29.93 1.68 -24.55
CA LEU A 127 -31.36 1.65 -24.22
C LEU A 127 -32.08 0.48 -24.92
N ASP A 128 -32.87 -0.27 -24.16
CA ASP A 128 -33.88 -1.20 -24.68
C ASP A 128 -35.27 -0.57 -24.59
N GLY A 129 -35.71 0.05 -25.69
CA GLY A 129 -36.86 0.94 -25.66
C GLY A 129 -36.62 2.15 -24.75
N ASN A 130 -37.31 2.19 -23.61
CA ASN A 130 -37.15 3.23 -22.58
C ASN A 130 -36.32 2.77 -21.37
N HIS A 131 -35.88 1.51 -21.36
CA HIS A 131 -35.09 0.94 -20.26
C HIS A 131 -33.61 1.21 -20.45
N LEU A 132 -32.93 1.68 -19.39
CA LEU A 132 -31.48 1.86 -19.38
C LEU A 132 -30.78 0.52 -19.13
N ALA A 133 -30.39 -0.16 -20.21
CA ALA A 133 -29.78 -1.48 -20.16
C ALA A 133 -28.30 -1.41 -19.76
N ALA A 134 -27.58 -0.39 -20.22
CA ALA A 134 -26.23 -0.09 -19.76
C ALA A 134 -25.90 1.39 -19.93
N ILE A 135 -24.90 1.85 -19.18
CA ILE A 135 -24.35 3.19 -19.27
C ILE A 135 -22.85 3.13 -19.02
N SER A 136 -22.08 3.89 -19.79
CA SER A 136 -20.70 4.18 -19.46
C SER A 136 -20.45 5.68 -19.42
N PHE A 137 -19.45 6.07 -18.64
CA PHE A 137 -19.04 7.45 -18.43
C PHE A 137 -17.65 7.63 -19.02
N ILE A 138 -17.50 8.69 -19.79
CA ILE A 138 -16.26 9.02 -20.48
C ILE A 138 -15.90 10.48 -20.25
N ASP A 139 -14.61 10.77 -20.18
CA ASP A 139 -14.10 12.13 -20.25
C ASP A 139 -13.57 12.41 -21.65
N ILE A 140 -13.86 13.60 -22.17
CA ILE A 140 -13.50 14.01 -23.52
C ILE A 140 -12.33 14.99 -23.48
N GLY A 141 -11.20 14.59 -24.08
CA GLY A 141 -10.05 15.46 -24.36
C GLY A 141 -10.13 16.06 -25.77
N GLU A 142 -9.13 16.82 -26.17
CA GLU A 142 -9.05 17.38 -27.54
C GLU A 142 -8.77 16.26 -28.54
N GLU A 143 -7.74 15.45 -28.25
CA GLU A 143 -7.28 14.35 -29.10
C GLU A 143 -7.69 12.97 -28.58
N SER A 144 -8.30 12.88 -27.40
CA SER A 144 -8.63 11.58 -26.79
C SER A 144 -10.01 11.48 -26.16
N ILE A 145 -10.42 10.23 -25.90
CA ILE A 145 -11.54 9.88 -25.02
C ILE A 145 -11.02 8.89 -23.97
N CYS A 146 -11.41 9.09 -22.72
CA CYS A 146 -11.01 8.27 -21.58
C CYS A 146 -12.25 7.61 -20.96
N SER A 147 -12.23 6.28 -20.80
CA SER A 147 -13.31 5.50 -20.19
C SER A 147 -13.13 5.44 -18.68
N ILE A 148 -14.17 5.82 -17.93
CA ILE A 148 -14.09 5.99 -16.48
C ILE A 148 -14.80 4.86 -15.75
N LEU A 149 -16.08 4.67 -16.06
CA LEU A 149 -16.95 3.75 -15.32
C LEU A 149 -18.00 3.18 -16.27
N ALA A 150 -18.28 1.88 -16.17
CA ALA A 150 -19.35 1.22 -16.92
C ALA A 150 -20.26 0.44 -15.98
N LEU A 151 -21.57 0.62 -16.14
CA LEU A 151 -22.65 0.02 -15.36
C LEU A 151 -23.63 -0.65 -16.31
N PHE A 152 -24.20 -1.79 -15.94
CA PHE A 152 -25.21 -2.46 -16.77
C PHE A 152 -26.24 -3.19 -15.93
N ASP A 153 -27.49 -3.24 -16.37
CA ASP A 153 -28.52 -4.02 -15.69
C ASP A 153 -28.17 -5.52 -15.76
N PRO A 154 -28.02 -6.24 -14.62
CA PRO A 154 -27.69 -7.67 -14.59
C PRO A 154 -28.63 -8.57 -15.42
N ALA A 155 -29.87 -8.14 -15.68
CA ALA A 155 -30.79 -8.82 -16.58
C ALA A 155 -30.23 -8.97 -18.01
N TYR A 156 -29.29 -8.11 -18.40
CA TYR A 156 -28.61 -8.11 -19.71
C TYR A 156 -27.21 -8.75 -19.67
N SER A 157 -26.92 -9.57 -18.65
CA SER A 157 -25.64 -10.28 -18.52
C SER A 157 -25.28 -11.14 -19.74
N LYS A 158 -26.26 -11.66 -20.48
CA LYS A 158 -26.04 -12.47 -21.70
C LYS A 158 -25.62 -11.63 -22.92
N GLN A 159 -25.73 -10.31 -22.87
CA GLN A 159 -25.48 -9.39 -23.97
C GLN A 159 -24.06 -8.81 -23.93
N SER A 160 -23.32 -9.02 -22.83
CA SER A 160 -21.97 -8.49 -22.62
C SER A 160 -21.94 -6.96 -22.79
N LEU A 161 -22.91 -6.27 -22.19
CA LEU A 161 -23.08 -4.84 -22.40
C LEU A 161 -21.92 -3.98 -21.89
N GLY A 162 -21.19 -4.41 -20.84
CA GLY A 162 -19.98 -3.70 -20.38
C GLY A 162 -18.85 -3.69 -21.43
N ILE A 163 -18.65 -4.78 -22.17
CA ILE A 163 -17.68 -4.78 -23.29
C ILE A 163 -18.27 -4.01 -24.48
N THR A 164 -19.58 -4.12 -24.70
CA THR A 164 -20.25 -3.46 -25.82
C THR A 164 -20.20 -1.93 -25.70
N SER A 165 -20.40 -1.38 -24.49
CA SER A 165 -20.29 0.06 -24.26
C SER A 165 -18.88 0.57 -24.59
N MET A 166 -17.83 -0.15 -24.15
CA MET A 166 -16.44 0.16 -24.51
C MET A 166 -16.22 0.17 -26.04
N LEU A 167 -16.81 -0.77 -26.78
CA LEU A 167 -16.72 -0.78 -28.25
C LEU A 167 -17.47 0.40 -28.89
N PHE A 168 -18.62 0.78 -28.35
CA PHE A 168 -19.36 1.97 -28.80
C PHE A 168 -18.65 3.28 -28.46
N GLU A 169 -17.93 3.35 -27.34
CA GLU A 169 -17.05 4.47 -27.01
C GLU A 169 -15.94 4.61 -28.05
N ILE A 170 -15.34 3.50 -28.50
CA ILE A 170 -14.34 3.52 -29.58
C ILE A 170 -14.97 3.98 -30.90
N GLU A 171 -16.16 3.47 -31.27
CA GLU A 171 -16.89 3.95 -32.47
C GLU A 171 -17.13 5.46 -32.39
N TYR A 172 -17.56 5.96 -31.24
CA TYR A 172 -17.76 7.40 -31.02
C TYR A 172 -16.46 8.21 -31.08
N ALA A 173 -15.36 7.67 -30.55
CA ALA A 173 -14.04 8.29 -30.61
C ALA A 173 -13.56 8.42 -32.07
N GLN A 174 -13.75 7.38 -32.88
CA GLN A 174 -13.44 7.42 -34.32
C GLN A 174 -14.33 8.43 -35.05
N MET A 175 -15.63 8.46 -34.78
CA MET A 175 -16.57 9.43 -35.37
C MET A 175 -16.24 10.88 -34.98
N SER A 176 -15.70 11.07 -33.77
CA SER A 176 -15.25 12.36 -33.24
C SER A 176 -13.80 12.70 -33.62
N ASN A 177 -13.20 11.95 -34.54
CA ASN A 177 -11.85 12.16 -35.07
C ASN A 177 -10.75 12.22 -33.99
N LYS A 178 -10.91 11.44 -32.91
CA LYS A 178 -9.94 11.33 -31.82
C LYS A 178 -8.78 10.43 -32.25
N LYS A 179 -7.59 10.70 -31.71
CA LYS A 179 -6.38 9.91 -31.97
C LYS A 179 -6.21 8.75 -31.01
N TYR A 180 -6.65 8.93 -29.76
CA TYR A 180 -6.45 7.94 -28.70
C TYR A 180 -7.74 7.63 -27.96
N TYR A 181 -7.86 6.37 -27.53
CA TYR A 181 -8.87 5.93 -26.57
C TYR A 181 -8.18 5.30 -25.36
N TYR A 182 -8.46 5.81 -24.16
CA TYR A 182 -7.85 5.36 -22.90
C TYR A 182 -8.88 4.53 -22.09
N PRO A 183 -8.81 3.19 -22.10
CA PRO A 183 -9.71 2.35 -21.30
C PRO A 183 -9.23 2.17 -19.84
N GLY A 184 -8.30 2.99 -19.37
CA GLY A 184 -7.64 2.85 -18.06
C GLY A 184 -6.47 1.87 -18.10
N TYR A 185 -6.40 0.95 -17.14
CA TYR A 185 -5.32 -0.02 -17.01
C TYR A 185 -5.81 -1.48 -17.06
N VAL A 186 -4.85 -2.39 -17.16
CA VAL A 186 -4.97 -3.83 -16.87
C VAL A 186 -3.97 -4.21 -15.77
N LEU A 187 -4.05 -5.43 -15.25
CA LEU A 187 -3.04 -5.96 -14.34
C LEU A 187 -1.99 -6.76 -15.13
N ASP A 188 -0.80 -6.82 -14.57
CA ASP A 188 0.31 -7.66 -15.04
C ASP A 188 -0.03 -9.15 -15.01
N GLU A 189 -0.97 -9.55 -14.14
CA GLU A 189 -1.52 -10.90 -14.07
C GLU A 189 -2.93 -11.02 -14.67
N ASP A 190 -3.46 -12.25 -14.68
CA ASP A 190 -4.82 -12.54 -15.15
C ASP A 190 -5.86 -11.86 -14.25
N SER A 191 -6.80 -11.15 -14.87
CA SER A 191 -7.72 -10.28 -14.15
C SER A 191 -9.06 -10.10 -14.85
N VAL A 192 -10.02 -9.52 -14.12
CA VAL A 192 -11.31 -9.10 -14.70
C VAL A 192 -11.17 -8.01 -15.77
N PHE A 193 -9.99 -7.39 -15.93
CA PHE A 193 -9.71 -6.34 -16.90
C PHE A 193 -9.12 -6.87 -18.22
N ASP A 194 -8.82 -8.17 -18.32
CA ASP A 194 -8.12 -8.75 -19.46
C ASP A 194 -8.89 -8.70 -20.79
N TYR A 195 -10.19 -8.44 -20.74
CA TYR A 195 -10.96 -8.19 -21.96
C TYR A 195 -10.41 -6.97 -22.73
N LYS A 196 -9.77 -6.00 -22.06
CA LYS A 196 -9.14 -4.82 -22.67
C LYS A 196 -7.86 -5.18 -23.44
N LYS A 197 -7.14 -6.24 -23.03
CA LYS A 197 -5.94 -6.77 -23.72
C LYS A 197 -6.24 -7.27 -25.15
N ARG A 198 -7.53 -7.40 -25.51
CA ARG A 198 -8.01 -7.89 -26.81
C ARG A 198 -8.36 -6.79 -27.81
N LEU A 199 -8.13 -5.52 -27.46
CA LEU A 199 -8.28 -4.39 -28.36
C LEU A 199 -7.13 -4.38 -29.37
N ASN A 200 -7.42 -4.02 -30.63
CA ASN A 200 -6.38 -3.82 -31.65
C ASN A 200 -5.64 -2.50 -31.40
N ASN A 201 -4.44 -2.33 -31.96
CA ASN A 201 -3.61 -1.13 -31.81
C ASN A 201 -3.38 -0.71 -30.35
N LEU A 202 -3.35 -1.69 -29.45
CA LEU A 202 -3.15 -1.47 -28.02
C LEU A 202 -1.70 -1.08 -27.75
N GLN A 203 -1.53 -0.07 -26.91
CA GLN A 203 -0.25 0.34 -26.35
C GLN A 203 -0.30 0.24 -24.83
N PHE A 204 0.84 -0.01 -24.22
CA PHE A 204 1.04 0.09 -22.77
C PHE A 204 2.01 1.21 -22.44
N PHE A 205 1.91 1.75 -21.23
CA PHE A 205 2.90 2.69 -20.69
C PHE A 205 4.01 1.93 -19.96
N SER A 206 5.26 2.15 -20.37
CA SER A 206 6.44 1.62 -19.68
C SER A 206 6.91 2.61 -18.62
N TRP A 207 6.86 2.20 -17.35
CA TRP A 207 7.36 2.98 -16.22
C TRP A 207 8.87 3.17 -16.24
N LYS A 208 9.61 2.19 -16.80
CA LYS A 208 11.08 2.24 -16.96
C LYS A 208 11.53 3.40 -17.85
N ASN A 209 10.79 3.65 -18.93
CA ASN A 209 11.17 4.62 -19.96
C ASN A 209 10.22 5.83 -20.03
N PHE A 210 9.21 5.89 -19.16
CA PHE A 210 8.14 6.90 -19.16
C PHE A 210 7.54 7.16 -20.55
N SER A 211 7.23 6.09 -21.29
CA SER A 211 6.75 6.19 -22.67
C SER A 211 5.83 5.06 -23.09
N TRP A 212 5.02 5.33 -24.13
CA TRP A 212 4.04 4.39 -24.67
C TRP A 212 4.66 3.48 -25.73
N HIS A 213 4.46 2.18 -25.57
CA HIS A 213 4.95 1.14 -26.48
C HIS A 213 3.82 0.24 -26.95
N SER A 214 4.00 -0.41 -28.10
CA SER A 214 3.02 -1.37 -28.62
C SER A 214 2.88 -2.58 -27.68
N TRP A 215 1.66 -3.06 -27.45
CA TRP A 215 1.35 -4.15 -26.51
C TRP A 215 2.12 -5.46 -26.78
N ASN A 216 2.51 -5.72 -28.02
CA ASN A 216 3.32 -6.90 -28.37
C ASN A 216 4.76 -6.87 -27.84
N LEU A 217 5.21 -5.73 -27.31
CA LEU A 217 6.51 -5.56 -26.64
C LEU A 217 6.37 -5.59 -25.12
N PHE A 218 5.17 -5.87 -24.59
CA PHE A 218 4.97 -5.96 -23.14
C PHE A 218 5.64 -7.22 -22.60
N GLU A 219 6.55 -7.04 -21.64
CA GLU A 219 7.23 -8.09 -20.91
C GLU A 219 6.75 -8.04 -19.45
N LYS A 220 6.15 -9.13 -18.97
CA LYS A 220 5.56 -9.17 -17.62
C LYS A 220 6.68 -9.06 -16.57
N GLU A 221 7.84 -9.63 -16.87
CA GLU A 221 9.03 -9.71 -16.02
C GLU A 221 9.61 -8.31 -15.71
N GLU A 222 9.28 -7.30 -16.52
CA GLU A 222 9.69 -5.91 -16.26
C GLU A 222 8.73 -5.14 -15.33
N THR A 223 7.64 -5.75 -14.85
CA THR A 223 6.69 -5.05 -13.96
C THR A 223 7.23 -4.94 -12.54
N SER A 224 6.92 -3.83 -11.87
CA SER A 224 7.45 -3.51 -10.54
C SER A 224 7.10 -4.57 -9.50
N ASN A 225 5.90 -5.14 -9.57
CA ASN A 225 5.45 -6.23 -8.70
C ASN A 225 6.31 -7.49 -8.86
N LEU A 226 6.53 -7.97 -10.10
CA LEU A 226 7.38 -9.13 -10.33
C LEU A 226 8.83 -8.86 -9.98
N LEU A 227 9.38 -7.71 -10.39
CA LEU A 227 10.75 -7.34 -10.07
C LEU A 227 11.01 -7.35 -8.56
N ILE A 228 10.13 -6.74 -7.77
CA ILE A 228 10.27 -6.69 -6.31
C ILE A 228 10.12 -8.08 -5.71
N ARG A 229 9.15 -8.89 -6.17
CA ARG A 229 8.96 -10.27 -5.69
C ARG A 229 10.19 -11.12 -5.95
N GLU A 230 10.70 -11.15 -7.19
CA GLU A 230 11.90 -11.92 -7.54
C GLU A 230 13.08 -11.53 -6.65
N LYS A 231 13.25 -10.23 -6.37
CA LYS A 231 14.33 -9.74 -5.50
C LYS A 231 14.16 -10.14 -4.04
N LEU A 232 12.93 -10.15 -3.52
CA LEU A 232 12.69 -10.66 -2.17
C LEU A 232 12.81 -12.19 -2.11
N ASP A 233 12.38 -12.90 -3.16
CA ASP A 233 12.52 -14.35 -3.29
C ASP A 233 14.00 -14.77 -3.30
N ASP A 234 14.89 -14.01 -3.97
CA ASP A 234 16.34 -14.20 -3.90
C ASP A 234 16.83 -14.24 -2.43
N VAL A 235 16.27 -13.39 -1.55
CA VAL A 235 16.62 -13.33 -0.12
C VAL A 235 16.01 -14.51 0.66
N VAL A 236 14.78 -14.91 0.33
CA VAL A 236 14.10 -16.08 0.91
C VAL A 236 14.92 -17.35 0.65
N GLU A 237 15.29 -17.60 -0.61
CA GLU A 237 16.08 -18.78 -1.01
C GLU A 237 17.40 -18.85 -0.23
N LEU A 238 18.13 -17.74 -0.17
CA LEU A 238 19.37 -17.65 0.60
C LEU A 238 19.17 -17.89 2.10
N PHE A 239 18.02 -17.53 2.65
CA PHE A 239 17.71 -17.70 4.07
C PHE A 239 17.34 -19.16 4.39
N GLU A 240 16.49 -19.78 3.57
CA GLU A 240 16.02 -21.16 3.71
C GLU A 240 17.16 -22.18 3.55
N GLU A 241 18.08 -21.97 2.60
CA GLU A 241 19.25 -22.83 2.42
C GLU A 241 20.13 -22.87 3.69
N ALA A 242 20.18 -21.77 4.43
CA ALA A 242 21.03 -21.65 5.60
C ALA A 242 20.39 -22.19 6.89
N LYS A 243 19.05 -22.18 7.02
CA LYS A 243 18.32 -22.63 8.22
C LYS A 243 16.88 -23.02 7.88
N LYS A 244 16.34 -24.02 8.59
CA LYS A 244 14.93 -24.47 8.53
C LYS A 244 13.93 -23.47 9.14
N MET A 245 13.97 -22.20 8.77
CA MET A 245 12.97 -21.19 9.17
C MET A 245 12.36 -20.61 7.90
N GLU A 246 11.04 -20.65 7.82
CA GLU A 246 10.24 -20.12 6.72
C GLU A 246 10.09 -18.61 6.91
N ILE A 247 10.43 -17.84 5.87
CA ILE A 247 10.20 -16.40 5.80
C ILE A 247 9.49 -16.13 4.48
N ASP A 248 8.30 -15.54 4.55
CA ASP A 248 7.46 -15.33 3.39
C ASP A 248 7.42 -13.85 2.98
N VAL A 249 7.17 -13.61 1.70
CA VAL A 249 6.88 -12.27 1.19
C VAL A 249 5.50 -11.83 1.66
N VAL A 250 5.49 -10.81 2.52
CA VAL A 250 4.29 -10.15 3.02
C VAL A 250 3.77 -9.17 1.98
N GLN A 251 2.47 -9.30 1.68
CA GLN A 251 1.74 -8.35 0.84
C GLN A 251 1.14 -7.24 1.72
N ASN A 252 1.68 -6.03 1.59
CA ASN A 252 1.39 -4.94 2.52
C ASN A 252 0.09 -4.22 2.16
N GLU A 253 -1.05 -4.76 2.56
CA GLU A 253 -2.36 -4.10 2.41
C GLU A 253 -2.34 -2.68 3.00
N ALA A 254 -1.79 -2.53 4.21
CA ALA A 254 -1.74 -1.24 4.91
C ALA A 254 -0.98 -0.16 4.13
N PHE A 255 0.08 -0.52 3.39
CA PHE A 255 0.78 0.41 2.50
C PHE A 255 -0.20 1.09 1.54
N PHE A 256 -1.01 0.31 0.82
CA PHE A 256 -1.96 0.86 -0.15
C PHE A 256 -3.04 1.70 0.53
N TYR A 257 -3.65 1.21 1.62
CA TYR A 257 -4.70 1.96 2.30
C TYR A 257 -4.24 3.32 2.81
N ASN A 258 -3.05 3.42 3.39
CA ASN A 258 -2.58 4.69 3.94
C ASN A 258 -2.14 5.67 2.86
N VAL A 259 -1.62 5.13 1.75
CA VAL A 259 -1.30 5.89 0.55
C VAL A 259 -2.57 6.53 -0.08
N TRP A 260 -3.74 5.87 -0.01
CA TRP A 260 -5.03 6.44 -0.47
C TRP A 260 -5.64 7.49 0.46
N HIS A 261 -5.33 7.47 1.76
CA HIS A 261 -6.04 8.29 2.75
C HIS A 261 -5.25 9.44 3.35
N ASN A 262 -3.95 9.55 3.04
CA ASN A 262 -3.06 10.53 3.67
C ASN A 262 -3.24 10.54 5.21
N THR A 263 -3.41 9.35 5.78
CA THR A 263 -3.78 9.17 7.19
C THR A 263 -2.61 9.49 8.10
N PHE A 264 -2.90 10.22 9.17
CA PHE A 264 -1.96 10.93 10.04
C PHE A 264 -1.01 10.06 10.89
N ASP A 265 -1.06 8.73 10.75
CA ASP A 265 -0.15 7.85 11.48
C ASP A 265 0.34 6.68 10.62
N VAL A 266 1.37 6.97 9.82
CA VAL A 266 2.20 5.94 9.17
C VAL A 266 3.28 5.40 10.13
N SER A 267 3.25 5.79 11.41
CA SER A 267 4.23 5.32 12.39
C SER A 267 4.02 3.83 12.67
N GLY A 268 4.93 3.00 12.16
CA GLY A 268 4.87 1.54 12.27
C GLY A 268 4.49 0.79 10.99
N ILE A 269 4.19 1.48 9.89
CA ILE A 269 3.96 0.83 8.59
C ILE A 269 5.28 0.70 7.84
N VAL A 270 5.56 -0.49 7.31
CA VAL A 270 6.68 -0.70 6.39
C VAL A 270 6.39 0.08 5.10
N PRO A 271 7.27 1.00 4.67
CA PRO A 271 7.01 1.88 3.53
C PRO A 271 7.28 1.16 2.18
N SER A 272 6.74 -0.04 2.02
CA SER A 272 6.89 -0.87 0.83
C SER A 272 5.63 -1.70 0.58
N PRO A 273 5.20 -1.90 -0.68
CA PRO A 273 4.06 -2.75 -0.99
C PRO A 273 4.31 -4.24 -0.71
N LEU A 274 5.57 -4.65 -0.72
CA LEU A 274 6.03 -6.01 -0.47
C LEU A 274 7.26 -5.98 0.43
N TYR A 275 7.32 -6.87 1.42
CA TYR A 275 8.47 -6.97 2.32
C TYR A 275 8.58 -8.37 2.90
N LEU A 276 9.76 -8.73 3.39
CA LEU A 276 9.97 -9.89 4.25
C LEU A 276 9.89 -9.45 5.70
N GLU A 277 9.34 -10.31 6.55
CA GLU A 277 9.23 -10.06 7.98
C GLU A 277 9.85 -11.21 8.78
N TRP A 278 10.68 -10.85 9.75
CA TRP A 278 11.20 -11.79 10.73
C TRP A 278 10.89 -11.31 12.14
N GLU A 279 10.22 -12.16 12.91
CA GLU A 279 9.96 -11.93 14.33
C GLU A 279 10.91 -12.76 15.20
N SER A 280 11.55 -12.09 16.17
CA SER A 280 12.38 -12.73 17.17
C SER A 280 11.54 -13.37 18.30
N THR A 281 12.15 -14.25 19.09
CA THR A 281 11.52 -14.79 20.33
C THR A 281 11.21 -13.71 21.37
N TRP A 282 11.77 -12.51 21.20
CA TRP A 282 11.59 -11.36 22.08
C TRP A 282 10.71 -10.27 21.43
N PHE A 283 9.91 -10.64 20.42
CA PHE A 283 8.96 -9.78 19.72
C PHE A 283 9.62 -8.61 18.97
N GLN A 284 10.92 -8.70 18.64
CA GLN A 284 11.51 -7.74 17.70
C GLN A 284 11.12 -8.13 16.28
N ILE A 285 10.60 -7.15 15.56
CA ILE A 285 10.24 -7.31 14.15
C ILE A 285 11.32 -6.63 13.31
N LEU A 286 12.01 -7.42 12.49
CA LEU A 286 12.91 -6.94 11.46
C LEU A 286 12.25 -7.14 10.10
N THR A 287 12.33 -6.13 9.25
CA THR A 287 11.75 -6.19 7.91
C THR A 287 12.79 -5.92 6.84
N ILE A 288 12.66 -6.61 5.71
CA ILE A 288 13.45 -6.35 4.50
C ILE A 288 12.50 -5.93 3.39
N ASP A 289 12.70 -4.74 2.84
CA ASP A 289 12.03 -4.29 1.63
C ASP A 289 13.04 -4.09 0.49
N TYR A 290 12.54 -4.09 -0.74
CA TYR A 290 13.32 -3.78 -1.94
C TYR A 290 12.62 -2.65 -2.68
N THR A 291 13.15 -1.43 -2.54
CA THR A 291 12.49 -0.22 -3.01
C THR A 291 13.44 0.64 -3.84
N PHE A 292 12.86 1.36 -4.81
CA PHE A 292 13.57 2.35 -5.61
C PHE A 292 13.81 3.62 -4.80
N ASP A 293 15.06 4.06 -4.73
CA ASP A 293 15.47 5.34 -4.17
C ASP A 293 15.48 6.40 -5.28
N GLU A 294 14.71 7.47 -5.11
CA GLU A 294 14.62 8.54 -6.11
C GLU A 294 15.85 9.44 -6.18
N GLU A 295 16.60 9.57 -5.07
CA GLU A 295 17.81 10.39 -5.00
C GLU A 295 18.97 9.67 -5.68
N GLU A 296 19.16 8.39 -5.35
CA GLU A 296 20.23 7.55 -5.90
C GLU A 296 19.87 6.95 -7.28
N LYS A 297 18.60 7.05 -7.68
CA LYS A 297 18.04 6.51 -8.94
C LYS A 297 18.33 5.04 -9.16
N ASP A 298 18.28 4.26 -8.09
CA ASP A 298 18.56 2.83 -8.12
C ASP A 298 17.71 2.07 -7.10
N TYR A 299 17.63 0.76 -7.24
CA TYR A 299 16.94 -0.11 -6.29
C TYR A 299 17.90 -0.62 -5.22
N PHE A 300 17.41 -0.70 -3.99
CA PHE A 300 18.16 -1.20 -2.84
C PHE A 300 17.30 -2.07 -1.94
N TYR A 301 17.96 -3.02 -1.29
CA TYR A 301 17.42 -3.69 -0.11
C TYR A 301 17.60 -2.80 1.11
N THR A 302 16.57 -2.70 1.94
CA THR A 302 16.65 -2.03 3.25
C THR A 302 16.24 -2.99 4.35
N LEU A 303 17.13 -3.21 5.31
CA LEU A 303 16.82 -3.90 6.56
C LEU A 303 16.41 -2.87 7.59
N ARG A 304 15.21 -3.02 8.16
CA ARG A 304 14.66 -2.12 9.17
C ARG A 304 14.36 -2.84 10.47
N HIS A 305 14.34 -2.07 11.55
CA HIS A 305 13.65 -2.41 12.78
C HIS A 305 12.74 -1.26 13.11
N THR A 306 11.44 -1.52 13.24
CA THR A 306 10.42 -0.47 13.29
C THR A 306 10.58 0.48 12.08
N GLN A 307 10.78 1.77 12.29
CA GLN A 307 11.02 2.76 11.22
C GLN A 307 12.49 3.05 10.94
N SER A 308 13.40 2.47 11.73
CA SER A 308 14.84 2.77 11.63
C SER A 308 15.53 1.87 10.62
N ASN A 309 16.21 2.47 9.65
CA ASN A 309 17.08 1.75 8.72
C ASN A 309 18.31 1.25 9.47
N LEU A 310 18.55 -0.06 9.42
CA LEU A 310 19.68 -0.73 10.05
C LEU A 310 20.80 -1.03 9.06
N TYR A 311 20.44 -1.34 7.82
CA TYR A 311 21.38 -1.67 6.76
C TYR A 311 20.73 -1.44 5.38
N VAL A 312 21.51 -0.98 4.41
CA VAL A 312 21.08 -0.75 3.02
C VAL A 312 22.15 -1.33 2.10
N CYS A 313 21.76 -2.09 1.09
CA CYS A 313 22.68 -2.66 0.09
C CYS A 313 21.96 -3.01 -1.21
N GLN A 314 22.72 -3.45 -2.23
CA GLN A 314 22.19 -3.83 -3.55
C GLN A 314 22.17 -5.35 -3.79
N SER A 315 22.72 -6.13 -2.86
CA SER A 315 22.86 -7.59 -2.97
C SER A 315 21.95 -8.31 -1.98
N ALA A 316 21.33 -9.40 -2.47
CA ALA A 316 20.52 -10.30 -1.66
C ALA A 316 21.39 -11.03 -0.61
N GLU A 317 22.63 -11.38 -0.97
CA GLU A 317 23.60 -12.00 -0.07
C GLU A 317 23.98 -11.07 1.08
N GLU A 318 24.27 -9.81 0.78
CA GLU A 318 24.64 -8.82 1.80
C GLU A 318 23.49 -8.55 2.78
N ILE A 319 22.26 -8.39 2.29
CA ILE A 319 21.11 -8.12 3.16
C ILE A 319 20.77 -9.35 4.01
N SER A 320 20.87 -10.55 3.44
CA SER A 320 20.65 -11.81 4.16
C SER A 320 21.69 -11.98 5.28
N ASP A 321 22.96 -11.68 5.01
CA ASP A 321 24.01 -11.70 6.02
C ASP A 321 23.83 -10.61 7.09
N ALA A 322 23.34 -9.42 6.72
CA ALA A 322 23.01 -8.37 7.67
C ALA A 322 21.89 -8.81 8.64
N LEU A 323 20.81 -9.40 8.12
CA LEU A 323 19.72 -9.95 8.93
C LEU A 323 20.26 -11.01 9.91
N ARG A 324 21.07 -11.97 9.43
CA ARG A 324 21.67 -13.00 10.28
C ARG A 324 22.53 -12.42 11.41
N LYS A 325 23.32 -11.39 11.13
CA LYS A 325 24.12 -10.68 12.16
C LYS A 325 23.22 -10.03 13.21
N TRP A 326 22.11 -9.43 12.80
CA TRP A 326 21.14 -8.84 13.73
C TRP A 326 20.42 -9.89 14.58
N GLN A 327 20.03 -11.03 14.00
CA GLN A 327 19.46 -12.16 14.76
C GLN A 327 20.42 -12.65 15.86
N LEU A 328 21.71 -12.80 15.52
CA LEU A 328 22.74 -13.18 16.49
C LEU A 328 22.95 -12.09 17.55
N ARG A 329 22.96 -10.82 17.16
CA ARG A 329 23.09 -9.68 18.07
C ARG A 329 21.94 -9.65 19.08
N ILE A 330 20.70 -9.76 18.62
CA ILE A 330 19.50 -9.81 19.46
C ILE A 330 19.58 -10.97 20.44
N ARG A 331 19.92 -12.17 19.97
CA ARG A 331 20.05 -13.35 20.83
C ARG A 331 21.13 -13.18 21.89
N ASN A 332 22.29 -12.66 21.52
CA ASN A 332 23.39 -12.44 22.45
C ASN A 332 23.05 -11.35 23.47
N ALA A 333 22.41 -10.25 23.02
CA ALA A 333 21.94 -9.18 23.89
C ALA A 333 20.93 -9.71 24.90
N ALA A 334 19.95 -10.52 24.47
CA ALA A 334 18.98 -11.14 25.40
C ALA A 334 19.67 -11.94 26.51
N ILE A 335 20.65 -12.78 26.17
CA ILE A 335 21.39 -13.58 27.16
C ILE A 335 22.10 -12.68 28.17
N ILE A 336 22.80 -11.64 27.69
CA ILE A 336 23.52 -10.70 28.54
C ILE A 336 22.56 -9.90 29.43
N GLN A 337 21.47 -9.39 28.85
CA GLN A 337 20.47 -8.61 29.58
C GLN A 337 19.82 -9.45 30.68
N GLN A 338 19.43 -10.69 30.39
CA GLN A 338 18.90 -11.60 31.40
C GLN A 338 19.90 -11.86 32.52
N GLN A 339 21.15 -12.17 32.19
CA GLN A 339 22.20 -12.40 33.20
C GLN A 339 22.43 -11.17 34.07
N SER A 340 22.50 -9.98 33.48
CA SER A 340 22.65 -8.71 34.19
C SER A 340 21.47 -8.42 35.12
N LEU A 341 20.24 -8.65 34.65
CA LEU A 341 19.03 -8.44 35.43
C LEU A 341 18.88 -9.49 36.54
N TYR A 342 19.22 -10.76 36.31
CA TYR A 342 19.25 -11.77 37.38
C TYR A 342 20.28 -11.45 38.46
N ALA A 343 21.46 -10.93 38.09
CA ALA A 343 22.44 -10.49 39.06
C ALA A 343 21.92 -9.32 39.93
N LEU A 344 21.15 -8.41 39.33
CA LEU A 344 20.45 -7.35 40.07
C LEU A 344 19.37 -7.92 41.01
N GLU A 345 18.55 -8.85 40.52
CA GLU A 345 17.52 -9.53 41.29
C GLU A 345 18.11 -10.22 42.54
N GLU A 346 19.22 -10.94 42.38
CA GLU A 346 19.87 -11.63 43.49
C GLU A 346 20.33 -10.67 44.58
N ILE A 347 20.90 -9.51 44.21
CA ILE A 347 21.30 -8.47 45.16
C ILE A 347 20.07 -7.89 45.88
N LEU A 348 19.01 -7.57 45.13
CA LEU A 348 17.77 -7.04 45.71
C LEU A 348 17.12 -8.05 46.67
N PHE A 349 17.16 -9.34 46.33
CA PHE A 349 16.68 -10.41 47.20
C PHE A 349 17.47 -10.49 48.51
N GLN A 350 18.79 -10.34 48.47
CA GLN A 350 19.64 -10.29 49.67
C GLN A 350 19.32 -9.09 50.57
N GLU A 351 18.90 -7.97 49.99
CA GLU A 351 18.42 -6.77 50.70
C GLU A 351 16.94 -6.89 51.16
N GLY A 352 16.32 -8.06 50.98
CA GLY A 352 14.95 -8.34 51.39
C GLY A 352 13.86 -7.79 50.46
N ILE A 353 14.23 -7.37 49.25
CA ILE A 353 13.30 -6.93 48.20
C ILE A 353 13.02 -8.13 47.29
N GLN A 354 11.82 -8.69 47.40
CA GLN A 354 11.40 -9.80 46.55
C GLN A 354 10.80 -9.28 45.25
N ILE A 355 11.39 -9.68 44.12
CA ILE A 355 10.87 -9.42 42.79
C ILE A 355 10.15 -10.68 42.31
N ASP A 356 9.07 -10.50 41.55
CA ASP A 356 8.39 -11.60 40.89
C ASP A 356 9.09 -11.86 39.53
N PRO A 357 9.69 -13.04 39.31
CA PRO A 357 10.39 -13.35 38.06
C PRO A 357 9.50 -13.24 36.82
N THR A 358 8.17 -13.36 36.95
CA THR A 358 7.24 -13.16 35.82
C THR A 358 7.11 -11.70 35.40
N LYS A 359 7.77 -10.77 36.10
CA LYS A 359 7.82 -9.34 35.76
C LYS A 359 9.00 -8.96 34.88
N MET A 360 9.76 -9.95 34.38
CA MET A 360 10.65 -9.74 33.24
C MET A 360 9.86 -9.87 31.95
N PHE A 361 9.79 -8.82 31.15
CA PHE A 361 9.11 -8.81 29.86
C PHE A 361 9.99 -8.18 28.79
N SER A 362 9.58 -8.33 27.53
CA SER A 362 10.28 -7.76 26.39
C SER A 362 9.53 -6.56 25.81
N ASN A 363 10.27 -5.50 25.53
CA ASN A 363 9.84 -4.39 24.71
C ASN A 363 10.44 -4.54 23.30
N GLY A 364 9.74 -5.27 22.42
CA GLY A 364 10.17 -5.58 21.06
C GLY A 364 10.49 -4.36 20.18
N ASN A 365 10.01 -3.18 20.56
CA ASN A 365 10.30 -1.90 19.90
C ASN A 365 11.70 -1.36 20.20
N LYS A 366 12.44 -1.93 21.15
CA LYS A 366 13.84 -1.59 21.44
C LYS A 366 14.78 -2.67 20.89
N LEU A 367 15.88 -2.25 20.27
CA LEU A 367 16.95 -3.18 19.84
C LEU A 367 17.92 -3.54 20.97
N ASP A 368 18.14 -2.62 21.89
CA ASP A 368 19.00 -2.80 23.07
C ASP A 368 18.26 -2.36 24.33
N GLY A 369 18.57 -2.98 25.47
CA GLY A 369 17.83 -2.80 26.71
C GLY A 369 16.34 -3.18 26.61
N PHE A 370 16.01 -4.17 25.78
CA PHE A 370 14.64 -4.56 25.48
C PHE A 370 14.05 -5.54 26.49
N ILE A 371 14.88 -6.30 27.22
CA ILE A 371 14.40 -7.06 28.36
C ILE A 371 14.35 -6.10 29.55
N GLU A 372 13.18 -5.97 30.13
CA GLU A 372 12.90 -5.06 31.22
C GLU A 372 12.42 -5.85 32.43
N MET A 373 12.94 -5.51 33.61
CA MET A 373 12.45 -5.99 34.89
C MET A 373 11.54 -4.92 35.50
N ALA A 374 10.32 -5.29 35.89
CA ALA A 374 9.42 -4.40 36.60
C ALA A 374 9.41 -4.61 38.12
N ILE A 375 9.52 -3.52 38.87
CA ILE A 375 9.30 -3.46 40.32
C ILE A 375 8.10 -2.56 40.57
N GLU A 376 7.00 -3.16 41.03
CA GLU A 376 5.76 -2.45 41.31
C GLU A 376 5.78 -1.83 42.72
N GLY A 377 5.60 -0.52 42.78
CA GLY A 377 5.26 0.20 44.00
C GLY A 377 3.76 0.51 44.08
N LYS A 378 3.33 1.11 45.19
CA LYS A 378 1.90 1.46 45.42
C LYS A 378 1.34 2.46 44.40
N HIS A 379 2.19 3.32 43.84
CA HIS A 379 1.79 4.45 42.97
C HIS A 379 2.73 4.65 41.76
N LEU A 380 3.73 3.78 41.59
CA LEU A 380 4.78 3.93 40.60
C LEU A 380 5.32 2.54 40.27
N THR A 381 5.49 2.23 38.99
CA THR A 381 6.20 1.04 38.54
C THR A 381 7.57 1.47 38.04
N MET A 382 8.61 0.80 38.50
CA MET A 382 9.97 1.00 38.00
C MET A 382 10.29 -0.07 36.98
N TYR A 383 10.77 0.34 35.82
CA TYR A 383 11.30 -0.52 34.78
C TYR A 383 12.82 -0.40 34.75
N ILE A 384 13.49 -1.55 34.83
CA ILE A 384 14.94 -1.65 34.77
C ILE A 384 15.34 -2.39 33.52
N SER A 385 16.15 -1.75 32.70
CA SER A 385 16.76 -2.34 31.51
C SER A 385 18.27 -2.37 31.67
N TYR A 386 18.93 -3.32 31.02
CA TYR A 386 20.37 -3.30 30.85
C TYR A 386 20.71 -3.05 29.38
N TYR A 387 21.39 -1.95 29.08
CA TYR A 387 21.82 -1.63 27.72
C TYR A 387 23.19 -2.26 27.46
N CYS A 388 23.24 -3.26 26.58
CA CYS A 388 24.45 -4.01 26.28
C CYS A 388 25.56 -3.15 25.68
N ASP A 389 25.20 -2.22 24.80
CA ASP A 389 26.17 -1.37 24.09
C ASP A 389 26.89 -0.42 25.06
N GLN A 390 26.13 0.14 26.01
CA GLN A 390 26.62 1.11 27.00
C GLN A 390 27.14 0.43 28.27
N LYS A 391 26.77 -0.84 28.49
CA LYS A 391 27.05 -1.61 29.71
C LYS A 391 26.54 -0.93 30.98
N ILE A 392 25.33 -0.39 30.90
CA ILE A 392 24.68 0.30 32.02
C ILE A 392 23.29 -0.27 32.27
N PHE A 393 22.88 -0.22 33.53
CA PHE A 393 21.49 -0.34 33.93
C PHE A 393 20.83 1.02 33.80
N THR A 394 19.61 1.07 33.31
CA THR A 394 18.78 2.28 33.34
C THR A 394 17.55 2.01 34.17
N LEU A 395 17.21 2.96 35.04
CA LEU A 395 16.01 2.92 35.84
C LEU A 395 15.02 3.95 35.29
N GLN A 396 13.91 3.47 34.78
CA GLN A 396 12.77 4.30 34.37
C GLN A 396 11.65 4.11 35.37
N ALA A 397 10.90 5.16 35.63
CA ALA A 397 9.67 5.06 36.42
C ALA A 397 8.49 5.59 35.65
N SER A 398 7.40 4.86 35.75
CA SER A 398 6.13 5.16 35.12
C SER A 398 5.04 5.24 36.18
N ASN A 399 4.21 6.26 36.10
CA ASN A 399 2.89 6.31 36.73
C ASN A 399 1.82 6.46 35.65
N ASP A 400 0.54 6.42 36.04
CA ASP A 400 -0.62 6.55 35.15
C ASP A 400 -0.64 7.80 34.24
N LEU A 401 0.34 8.72 34.37
CA LEU A 401 0.39 10.00 33.65
C LEU A 401 1.66 10.21 32.81
N ARG A 402 2.85 9.70 33.19
CA ARG A 402 4.13 9.90 32.44
C ARG A 402 5.20 8.84 32.74
N ASP A 403 6.04 8.58 31.75
CA ASP A 403 7.34 7.88 31.90
C ASP A 403 8.47 8.89 32.16
N ILE A 404 9.31 8.63 33.15
CA ILE A 404 10.49 9.44 33.48
C ILE A 404 11.68 8.51 33.66
N THR A 405 12.73 8.65 32.84
CA THR A 405 14.04 8.05 33.13
C THR A 405 14.59 8.71 34.39
N ILE A 406 14.78 7.93 35.45
CA ILE A 406 15.25 8.44 36.74
C ILE A 406 16.78 8.54 36.74
N ASP A 407 17.48 7.48 36.36
CA ASP A 407 18.94 7.41 36.48
C ASP A 407 19.56 6.25 35.67
N SER A 408 20.90 6.21 35.60
CA SER A 408 21.66 5.13 34.97
C SER A 408 22.87 4.70 35.82
N PHE A 409 23.20 3.41 35.83
CA PHE A 409 24.16 2.82 36.75
C PHE A 409 25.12 1.87 36.03
N ALA A 410 26.41 1.96 36.35
CA ALA A 410 27.43 1.09 35.75
C ALA A 410 27.43 -0.34 36.32
N THR A 411 26.85 -0.56 37.51
CA THR A 411 26.84 -1.87 38.17
C THR A 411 25.47 -2.22 38.74
N ALA A 412 25.18 -3.52 38.80
CA ALA A 412 23.97 -4.04 39.44
C ALA A 412 23.88 -3.62 40.92
N ARG A 413 25.02 -3.53 41.61
CA ARG A 413 25.07 -3.11 43.02
C ARG A 413 24.67 -1.64 43.21
N ASP A 414 25.16 -0.75 42.36
CA ASP A 414 24.81 0.67 42.44
C ASP A 414 23.34 0.89 42.09
N CYS A 415 22.85 0.17 41.07
CA CYS A 415 21.44 0.15 40.73
C CYS A 415 20.57 -0.37 41.88
N ALA A 416 20.95 -1.51 42.48
CA ALA A 416 20.24 -2.09 43.63
C ALA A 416 20.21 -1.12 44.81
N ARG A 417 21.33 -0.46 45.11
CA ARG A 417 21.40 0.54 46.19
C ARG A 417 20.45 1.69 45.95
N ALA A 418 20.40 2.22 44.72
CA ALA A 418 19.46 3.29 44.37
C ALA A 418 18.00 2.85 44.51
N ILE A 419 17.68 1.62 44.08
CA ILE A 419 16.34 1.01 44.26
C ILE A 419 16.00 0.87 45.75
N CYS A 420 16.93 0.36 46.56
CA CYS A 420 16.75 0.22 48.01
C CYS A 420 16.52 1.58 48.68
N GLU A 421 17.32 2.59 48.33
CA GLU A 421 17.13 3.96 48.81
C GLU A 421 15.75 4.50 48.41
N TRP A 422 15.31 4.25 47.18
CA TRP A 422 13.99 4.68 46.70
C TRP A 422 12.85 4.00 47.48
N ILE A 423 12.89 2.67 47.64
CA ILE A 423 11.88 1.90 48.38
C ILE A 423 11.84 2.33 49.86
N ASN A 424 13.01 2.52 50.48
CA ASN A 424 13.12 2.94 51.87
C ASN A 424 12.70 4.40 52.09
N ARG A 425 12.83 5.27 51.07
CA ARG A 425 12.47 6.68 51.17
C ARG A 425 10.97 6.94 51.28
N LYS A 426 10.09 5.98 50.94
CA LYS A 426 8.61 5.87 51.14
C LYS A 426 7.71 7.11 51.42
N THR A 427 8.15 8.33 51.14
CA THR A 427 7.51 9.63 51.38
C THR A 427 8.35 10.72 50.72
N LEU A 428 8.37 10.77 49.39
CA LEU A 428 8.62 12.04 48.70
C LEU A 428 7.32 12.42 48.04
N SER A 429 6.60 13.31 48.71
CA SER A 429 5.48 14.06 48.19
C SER A 429 5.87 14.60 46.82
N ILE A 430 5.10 14.26 45.79
CA ILE A 430 5.13 14.99 44.53
C ILE A 430 4.78 16.43 44.89
N VAL A 431 5.78 17.32 44.85
CA VAL A 431 5.50 18.74 44.71
C VAL A 431 5.12 18.93 43.25
N LEU A 432 3.86 19.34 43.05
CA LEU A 432 3.21 19.63 41.78
C LEU A 432 4.04 20.56 40.87
#